data_AF-A0A6S7FVM2-F1
#
_entry.id   AF-A0A6S7FVM2-F1
#
_cell.length_a   1.000
_cell.length_b   1.000
_cell.length_c   1.000
_cell.angle_alpha   90.00
_cell.angle_beta   90.00
_cell.angle_gamma   90.00
#
_symmetry.space_group_name_H-M   'P 1'
#
loop_
_entity.id
_entity.type
_entity.pdbx_description
1 polymer ?
#
loop_
_entity_poly.entity_id
_entity_poly.type
_entity_poly.pdbx_seq_one_letter_code
_entity_poly.pdbx_strand_id
1 'polypeptide(L)'
;MNGFERLEETSLPPKEKFFSENISDTDYESALNVWNTFNMKTMRNYHDVYLITDIFLLTDVMENFRKVCKTNYGLDPMWYYTAPGLAWDAALKLTGVELDLISDPDMYLFIEKGFRGGMSTITKRYASADNKHIELSKNLTRLERFKK
;
A
#
# COMPACT_ATOMS: atom_id res chain seq x y z
N MET A 1 -4.76 -21.27 5.94
CA MET A 1 -4.54 -22.56 6.62
C MET A 1 -5.73 -22.82 7.52
N ASN A 2 -6.47 -23.92 7.36
CA ASN A 2 -7.62 -24.23 8.22
C ASN A 2 -7.28 -25.46 9.07
N GLY A 3 -6.90 -25.24 10.34
CA GLY A 3 -6.60 -26.29 11.34
C GLY A 3 -5.11 -26.44 11.67
N PHE A 4 -4.79 -26.69 12.95
CA PHE A 4 -3.42 -26.93 13.44
C PHE A 4 -2.79 -28.21 12.89
N GLU A 5 -3.61 -29.17 12.48
CA GLU A 5 -3.17 -30.46 11.91
C GLU A 5 -2.30 -30.29 10.66
N ARG A 6 -2.54 -29.23 9.88
CA ARG A 6 -1.75 -28.92 8.68
C ARG A 6 -0.29 -28.55 8.98
N LEU A 7 0.01 -28.13 10.21
CA LEU A 7 1.39 -27.86 10.62
C LEU A 7 2.22 -29.15 10.76
N GLU A 8 1.56 -30.30 10.92
CA GLU A 8 2.22 -31.61 11.04
C GLU A 8 2.44 -32.29 9.67
N GLU A 9 1.98 -31.68 8.56
CA GLU A 9 2.25 -32.17 7.21
C GLU A 9 3.76 -32.19 6.92
N THR A 10 4.26 -33.29 6.35
CA THR A 10 5.70 -33.56 6.21
C THR A 10 6.26 -33.21 4.84
N SER A 11 5.50 -32.50 4.01
CA SER A 11 5.91 -32.12 2.66
C SER A 11 5.26 -30.80 2.28
N LEU A 12 5.93 -30.04 1.41
CA LEU A 12 5.29 -28.90 0.76
C LEU A 12 4.07 -29.35 -0.05
N PRO A 13 2.98 -28.56 -0.06
CA PRO A 13 1.85 -28.85 -0.91
C PRO A 13 2.27 -28.77 -2.39
N PRO A 14 1.69 -29.59 -3.27
CA PRO A 14 1.92 -29.49 -4.70
C PRO A 14 1.41 -28.15 -5.24
N LYS A 15 1.97 -27.71 -6.36
CA LYS A 15 1.77 -26.38 -6.96
C LYS A 15 0.29 -26.03 -7.17
N GLU A 16 -0.53 -27.02 -7.49
CA GLU A 16 -1.97 -26.87 -7.78
C GLU A 16 -2.81 -26.61 -6.53
N LYS A 17 -2.27 -26.86 -5.33
CA LYS A 17 -2.96 -26.63 -4.06
C LYS A 17 -2.67 -25.26 -3.44
N PHE A 18 -1.87 -24.42 -4.09
CA PHE A 18 -1.66 -23.04 -3.66
C PHE A 18 -2.91 -22.21 -3.93
N PHE A 19 -3.29 -21.37 -2.96
CA PHE A 19 -4.52 -20.57 -3.01
C PHE A 19 -4.46 -19.45 -4.07
N SER A 20 -3.26 -18.90 -4.33
CA SER A 20 -3.06 -17.95 -5.42
C SER A 20 -3.00 -18.71 -6.74
N GLU A 21 -3.97 -18.46 -7.62
CA GLU A 21 -3.94 -18.99 -8.98
C GLU A 21 -2.61 -18.59 -9.65
N ASN A 22 -1.81 -19.59 -10.03
CA ASN A 22 -0.52 -19.46 -10.72
C ASN A 22 0.65 -18.92 -9.89
N ILE A 23 1.10 -19.69 -8.88
CA ILE A 23 2.49 -19.52 -8.43
C ILE A 23 3.44 -19.78 -9.60
N SER A 24 4.48 -18.96 -9.79
CA SER A 24 5.46 -19.20 -10.85
C SER A 24 6.29 -20.46 -10.54
N ASP A 25 6.89 -21.08 -11.56
CA ASP A 25 7.80 -22.22 -11.32
C ASP A 25 8.99 -21.78 -10.46
N THR A 26 9.49 -20.57 -10.67
CA THR A 26 10.60 -19.99 -9.90
C THR A 26 10.27 -19.79 -8.42
N ASP A 27 9.05 -19.36 -8.10
CA ASP A 27 8.63 -19.17 -6.71
C ASP A 27 8.47 -20.53 -6.00
N TYR A 28 7.95 -21.54 -6.71
CA TYR A 28 7.82 -22.89 -6.18
C TYR A 28 9.19 -23.56 -5.96
N GLU A 29 10.12 -23.41 -6.91
CA GLU A 29 11.52 -23.84 -6.77
C GLU A 29 12.19 -23.16 -5.57
N SER A 30 11.91 -21.88 -5.35
CA SER A 30 12.43 -21.14 -4.21
C SER A 30 11.92 -21.70 -2.88
N ALA A 31 10.62 -22.02 -2.80
CA ALA A 31 10.04 -22.68 -1.63
C ALA A 31 10.65 -24.08 -1.37
N LEU A 32 10.86 -24.87 -2.43
CA LEU A 32 11.56 -26.17 -2.34
C LEU A 32 13.00 -26.01 -1.86
N ASN A 33 13.72 -25.00 -2.37
CA ASN A 33 15.08 -24.72 -1.95
C ASN A 33 15.16 -24.37 -0.46
N VAL A 34 14.24 -23.54 0.04
CA VAL A 34 14.13 -23.23 1.47
C VAL A 34 13.86 -24.51 2.28
N TRP A 35 12.88 -25.32 1.86
CA TRP A 35 12.55 -26.57 2.54
C TRP A 35 13.75 -27.51 2.68
N ASN A 36 14.50 -27.68 1.58
CA ASN A 36 15.67 -28.57 1.53
C ASN A 36 16.87 -27.98 2.28
N THR A 37 17.15 -26.69 2.13
CA THR A 37 18.30 -26.02 2.76
C THR A 37 18.21 -26.06 4.28
N PHE A 38 17.02 -25.86 4.84
CA PHE A 38 16.78 -25.90 6.28
C PHE A 38 16.43 -27.31 6.80
N ASN A 39 16.49 -28.35 5.94
CA ASN A 39 16.12 -29.74 6.28
C ASN A 39 14.78 -29.83 7.04
N MET A 40 13.77 -29.13 6.52
CA MET A 40 12.47 -29.02 7.17
C MET A 40 11.75 -30.37 7.17
N LYS A 41 11.17 -30.73 8.32
CA LYS A 41 10.48 -32.02 8.51
C LYS A 41 8.98 -31.87 8.47
N THR A 42 8.48 -30.72 8.91
CA THR A 42 7.04 -30.44 8.99
C THR A 42 6.76 -29.01 8.50
N MET A 43 5.52 -28.77 8.08
CA MET A 43 5.03 -27.43 7.74
C MET A 43 5.13 -26.46 8.91
N ARG A 44 5.15 -26.94 10.16
CA ARG A 44 5.48 -26.14 11.35
C ARG A 44 6.86 -25.53 11.25
N ASN A 45 7.89 -26.30 10.86
CA ASN A 45 9.24 -25.76 10.73
C ASN A 45 9.29 -24.65 9.66
N TYR A 46 8.61 -24.87 8.54
CA TYR A 46 8.51 -23.88 7.47
C TYR A 46 7.80 -22.60 7.96
N HIS A 47 6.68 -22.74 8.65
CA HIS A 47 5.93 -21.63 9.24
C HIS A 47 6.76 -20.84 10.26
N ASP A 48 7.46 -21.53 11.16
CA ASP A 48 8.22 -20.88 12.23
C ASP A 48 9.40 -20.09 11.67
N VAL A 49 10.09 -20.63 10.66
CA VAL A 49 11.15 -19.90 9.94
C VAL A 49 10.57 -18.66 9.25
N TYR A 50 9.47 -18.82 8.51
CA TYR A 50 8.79 -17.70 7.85
C TYR A 50 8.41 -16.60 8.86
N LEU A 51 7.78 -16.97 9.97
CA LEU A 51 7.35 -16.04 11.00
C LEU A 51 8.54 -15.31 11.65
N ILE A 52 9.62 -16.04 11.95
CA ILE A 52 10.85 -15.45 12.49
C ILE A 52 11.46 -14.46 11.49
N THR A 53 11.52 -14.81 10.22
CA THR A 53 12.01 -13.93 9.16
C THR A 53 11.17 -12.66 9.05
N ASP A 54 9.84 -12.77 9.03
CA ASP A 54 8.93 -11.62 8.99
C ASP A 54 9.12 -10.70 10.21
N ILE A 55 9.27 -11.28 11.41
CA ILE A 55 9.55 -10.52 12.63
C ILE A 55 10.86 -9.76 12.50
N PHE A 56 11.95 -10.41 12.07
CA PHE A 56 13.25 -9.75 11.94
C PHE A 56 13.24 -8.65 10.87
N LEU A 57 12.64 -8.90 9.72
CA LEU A 57 12.51 -7.88 8.67
C LEU A 57 11.73 -6.66 9.17
N LEU A 58 10.63 -6.89 9.90
CA LEU A 58 9.86 -5.80 10.49
C LEU A 58 10.68 -5.08 11.57
N THR A 59 11.40 -5.80 12.43
CA THR A 59 12.28 -5.20 13.44
C THR A 59 13.34 -4.30 12.81
N ASP A 60 14.04 -4.77 11.77
CA ASP A 60 15.07 -3.99 11.08
C ASP A 60 14.51 -2.69 10.49
N VAL A 61 13.36 -2.78 9.81
CA VAL A 61 12.67 -1.60 9.25
C VAL A 61 12.24 -0.64 10.35
N MET A 62 11.67 -1.14 11.44
CA MET A 62 11.18 -0.31 12.55
C MET A 62 12.33 0.34 13.33
N GLU A 63 13.44 -0.35 13.54
CA GLU A 63 14.63 0.23 14.16
C GLU A 63 15.22 1.36 13.30
N ASN A 64 15.32 1.14 11.98
CA ASN A 64 15.77 2.18 11.07
C ASN A 64 14.82 3.37 11.07
N PHE A 65 13.50 3.13 11.04
CA PHE A 65 12.49 4.18 11.13
C PHE A 65 12.64 5.01 12.42
N ARG A 66 12.84 4.35 13.58
CA ARG A 66 13.10 5.04 14.85
C ARG A 66 14.36 5.91 14.80
N LYS A 67 15.46 5.40 14.23
CA LYS A 67 16.71 6.16 14.08
C LYS A 67 16.48 7.41 13.22
N VAL A 68 15.86 7.26 12.05
CA VAL A 68 15.56 8.36 11.13
C VAL A 68 14.68 9.43 11.78
N CYS A 69 13.59 9.04 12.45
CA CYS A 69 12.70 9.98 13.12
C CYS A 69 13.37 10.72 14.28
N LYS A 70 14.19 10.03 15.07
CA LYS A 70 14.97 10.67 16.14
C LYS A 70 15.96 11.67 15.59
N THR A 71 16.68 11.32 14.52
CA THR A 71 17.66 12.22 13.89
C THR A 71 17.00 13.45 13.26
N ASN A 72 15.89 13.27 12.54
CA ASN A 72 15.29 14.36 11.76
C ASN A 72 14.29 15.22 12.54
N TYR A 73 13.52 14.60 13.44
CA TYR A 73 12.42 15.28 14.16
C TYR A 73 12.65 15.33 15.67
N GLY A 74 13.61 14.57 16.20
CA GLY A 74 13.76 14.39 17.65
C GLY A 74 12.52 13.76 18.29
N LEU A 75 11.77 12.96 17.52
CA LEU A 75 10.57 12.24 17.95
C LEU A 75 10.81 10.74 17.76
N ASP A 76 10.25 9.92 18.65
CA ASP A 76 10.33 8.47 18.55
C ASP A 76 8.98 7.90 18.10
N PRO A 77 8.91 7.22 16.94
CA PRO A 77 7.66 6.76 16.36
C PRO A 77 6.93 5.73 17.24
N MET A 78 7.61 5.09 18.21
CA MET A 78 6.98 4.13 19.11
C MET A 78 6.01 4.76 20.13
N TRP A 79 6.00 6.08 20.26
CA TRP A 79 5.04 6.79 21.10
C TRP A 79 3.74 7.14 20.37
N TYR A 80 3.63 6.79 19.09
CA TYR A 80 2.50 7.11 18.25
C TYR A 80 1.79 5.84 17.80
N TYR A 81 0.46 5.89 17.78
CA TYR A 81 -0.35 4.78 17.27
C TYR A 81 -0.19 4.60 15.76
N THR A 82 0.04 5.68 15.01
CA THR A 82 0.09 5.66 13.55
C THR A 82 1.10 6.68 13.00
N ALA A 83 1.57 6.45 11.77
CA ALA A 83 2.51 7.35 11.09
C ALA A 83 1.94 8.78 10.85
N PRO A 84 0.64 8.98 10.52
CA PRO A 84 0.08 10.33 10.44
C PRO A 84 0.12 11.11 11.77
N GLY A 85 -0.06 10.44 12.92
CA GLY A 85 0.06 11.09 14.23
C GLY A 85 1.47 11.62 14.49
N LEU A 86 2.49 10.81 14.16
CA LEU A 86 3.88 11.24 14.19
C LEU A 86 4.14 12.40 13.22
N ALA A 87 3.65 12.30 11.99
CA ALA A 87 3.87 13.33 10.96
C ALA A 87 3.23 14.66 11.36
N TRP A 88 2.06 14.61 12.01
CA TRP A 88 1.38 15.78 12.55
C TRP A 88 2.20 16.47 13.65
N ASP A 89 2.66 15.72 14.66
CA ASP A 89 3.48 16.30 15.72
C ASP A 89 4.83 16.81 15.20
N ALA A 90 5.46 16.08 14.26
CA ALA A 90 6.66 16.54 13.58
C ALA A 90 6.43 17.87 12.85
N ALA A 91 5.29 18.02 12.14
CA ALA A 91 4.95 19.26 11.46
C ALA A 91 4.73 20.44 12.43
N LEU A 92 4.03 20.20 13.54
CA LEU A 92 3.83 21.22 14.59
C LEU A 92 5.15 21.63 15.22
N LYS A 93 6.00 20.67 15.58
CA LYS A 93 7.33 20.92 16.17
C LYS A 93 8.26 21.69 15.23
N LEU A 94 8.23 21.39 13.93
CA LEU A 94 9.06 22.07 12.93
C LEU A 94 8.58 23.49 12.63
N THR A 95 7.26 23.71 12.59
CA THR A 95 6.68 25.01 12.25
C THR A 95 6.53 25.94 13.45
N GLY A 96 6.44 25.39 14.67
CA GLY A 96 6.18 26.15 15.89
C GLY A 96 4.79 26.78 15.93
N VAL A 97 3.87 26.36 15.06
CA VAL A 97 2.51 26.89 15.00
C VAL A 97 1.70 26.37 16.18
N GLU A 98 1.06 27.29 16.90
CA GLU A 98 0.05 26.98 17.89
C GLU A 98 -1.33 26.98 17.21
N LEU A 99 -2.08 25.89 17.35
CA LEU A 99 -3.40 25.75 16.74
C LEU A 99 -4.49 26.14 17.70
N ASP A 100 -5.41 26.97 17.23
CA ASP A 100 -6.64 27.29 17.95
C ASP A 100 -7.66 26.15 17.83
N LEU A 101 -8.40 25.92 18.92
CA LEU A 101 -9.49 24.96 18.93
C LEU A 101 -10.70 25.52 18.17
N ILE A 102 -11.15 24.80 17.14
CA ILE A 102 -12.41 25.10 16.45
C ILE A 102 -13.57 24.77 17.40
N SER A 103 -14.21 25.82 17.93
CA SER A 103 -15.34 25.70 18.86
C SER A 103 -16.70 25.87 18.18
N ASP A 104 -16.74 26.56 17.04
CA ASP A 104 -17.95 26.78 16.25
C ASP A 104 -18.19 25.60 15.27
N PRO A 105 -19.33 24.89 15.37
CA PRO A 105 -19.70 23.84 14.43
C PRO A 105 -19.80 24.31 12.98
N ASP A 106 -20.23 25.56 12.74
CA ASP A 106 -20.38 26.08 11.37
C ASP A 106 -19.01 26.28 10.70
N MET A 107 -17.99 26.69 11.46
CA MET A 107 -16.59 26.75 10.98
C MET A 107 -16.07 25.36 10.62
N TYR A 108 -16.34 24.36 11.47
CA TYR A 108 -15.95 22.98 11.19
C TYR A 108 -16.59 22.46 9.91
N LEU A 109 -17.91 22.63 9.75
CA LEU A 109 -18.66 22.21 8.56
C LEU A 109 -18.20 22.94 7.30
N PHE A 110 -17.81 24.21 7.41
CA PHE A 110 -17.26 24.96 6.29
C PHE A 110 -15.94 24.37 5.79
N ILE A 111 -15.02 24.05 6.71
CA ILE A 111 -13.73 23.42 6.39
C ILE A 111 -13.94 22.02 5.80
N GLU A 112 -14.81 21.22 6.42
CA GLU A 112 -15.11 19.86 5.97
C GLU A 112 -15.67 19.86 4.53
N LYS A 113 -16.59 20.79 4.23
CA LYS A 113 -17.13 20.98 2.87
C LYS A 113 -16.07 21.39 1.85
N GLY A 114 -14.94 21.94 2.29
CA GLY A 114 -13.79 22.31 1.46
C GLY A 114 -12.87 21.15 1.11
N PHE A 115 -12.89 20.04 1.87
CA PHE A 115 -11.97 18.93 1.64
C PHE A 115 -12.26 18.21 0.31
N ARG A 116 -11.23 18.11 -0.53
CA ARG A 116 -11.26 17.34 -1.78
C ARG A 116 -10.05 16.41 -1.79
N GLY A 117 -10.24 15.19 -2.27
CA GLY A 117 -9.13 14.29 -2.54
C GLY A 117 -8.31 14.73 -3.76
N GLY A 118 -7.29 13.95 -4.10
CA GLY A 118 -6.54 14.14 -5.33
C GLY A 118 -7.43 13.97 -6.56
N MET A 119 -7.22 14.80 -7.60
CA MET A 119 -7.92 14.60 -8.87
C MET A 119 -7.43 13.33 -9.55
N SER A 120 -8.33 12.36 -9.73
CA SER A 120 -8.09 11.18 -10.56
C SER A 120 -8.94 11.30 -11.81
N THR A 121 -8.29 11.48 -12.96
CA THR A 121 -8.97 11.63 -14.26
C THR A 121 -8.39 10.69 -15.29
N ILE A 122 -9.26 10.00 -16.02
CA ILE A 122 -8.90 9.22 -17.20
C ILE A 122 -9.39 10.02 -18.40
N THR A 123 -8.46 10.66 -19.11
CA THR A 123 -8.79 11.42 -20.31
C THR A 123 -8.92 10.48 -21.51
N LYS A 124 -10.01 10.60 -22.28
CA LYS A 124 -10.09 9.96 -23.59
C LYS A 124 -9.35 10.84 -24.59
N ARG A 125 -8.34 10.27 -25.26
CA ARG A 125 -7.56 10.98 -26.30
C ARG A 125 -8.40 11.37 -27.51
N TYR A 126 -9.53 10.71 -27.73
CA TYR A 126 -10.49 10.98 -28.80
C TYR A 126 -11.92 10.73 -28.30
N ALA A 127 -12.82 11.67 -28.58
CA ALA A 127 -14.25 11.53 -28.40
C ALA A 127 -14.93 11.95 -29.72
N SER A 128 -15.85 11.12 -30.21
CA SER A 128 -16.71 11.44 -31.35
C SER A 128 -18.15 11.46 -30.86
N ALA A 129 -18.88 12.53 -31.18
CA ALA A 129 -20.29 12.64 -30.86
C ALA A 129 -21.10 12.35 -32.14
N ASP A 130 -21.91 11.29 -32.13
CA ASP A 130 -22.82 10.94 -33.23
C ASP A 130 -24.27 11.25 -32.83
N ASN A 131 -24.62 12.54 -32.88
CA ASN A 131 -25.97 13.01 -32.56
C ASN A 131 -26.77 13.24 -33.85
N LYS A 132 -27.80 12.40 -34.07
CA LYS A 132 -28.67 12.41 -35.25
C LYS A 132 -29.51 13.68 -35.42
N HIS A 133 -29.62 14.51 -34.38
CA HIS A 133 -30.40 15.75 -34.39
C HIS A 133 -29.53 17.01 -34.55
N ILE A 134 -28.20 16.86 -34.62
CA ILE A 134 -27.28 17.98 -34.86
C ILE A 134 -26.73 17.84 -36.28
N GLU A 135 -27.16 18.70 -37.19
CA GLU A 135 -26.45 18.90 -38.46
C GLU A 135 -25.08 19.50 -38.14
N LEU A 136 -24.03 18.69 -38.25
CA LEU A 136 -22.65 19.17 -38.17
C LEU A 136 -22.43 20.14 -39.33
N SER A 137 -22.33 21.44 -39.02
CA SER A 137 -21.87 22.41 -40.02
C SER A 137 -20.45 22.00 -40.44
N LYS A 138 -20.25 21.84 -41.75
CA LYS A 138 -19.07 21.21 -42.38
C LYS A 138 -17.73 21.94 -42.13
N ASN A 139 -17.67 22.91 -41.23
CA ASN A 139 -16.50 23.76 -41.00
C ASN A 139 -15.81 23.59 -39.63
N LEU A 140 -16.14 22.55 -38.86
CA LEU A 140 -15.34 22.16 -37.70
C LEU A 140 -14.47 20.94 -38.04
N THR A 141 -13.61 21.11 -39.06
CA THR A 141 -12.48 20.23 -39.32
C THR A 141 -11.57 20.27 -38.09
N ARG A 142 -11.79 19.27 -37.22
CA ARG A 142 -10.77 18.43 -36.61
C ARG A 142 -9.44 19.14 -36.36
N LEU A 143 -9.20 19.47 -35.08
CA LEU A 143 -7.88 19.64 -34.51
C LEU A 143 -6.98 18.44 -34.88
N GLU A 144 -6.33 18.48 -36.04
CA GLU A 144 -5.20 17.62 -36.42
C GLU A 144 -3.91 18.11 -35.74
N ARG A 145 -3.97 18.41 -34.44
CA ARG A 145 -2.77 18.66 -33.64
C ARG A 145 -2.63 17.50 -32.66
N PHE A 146 -1.44 16.90 -32.65
CA PHE A 146 -0.95 15.85 -31.75
C PHE A 146 -1.11 14.37 -32.20
N LYS A 147 -0.70 14.07 -33.44
CA LYS A 147 0.08 12.84 -33.70
C LYS A 147 1.57 13.20 -33.70
N LYS A 148 2.24 12.97 -32.56
CA LYS A 148 3.66 12.64 -32.50
C LYS A 148 3.73 11.14 -32.25
#